data_AF-A0A933ZT32-F1
#
_entry.id   AF-A0A933ZT32-F1
#
_cell.length_a   1.000
_cell.length_b   1.000
_cell.length_c   1.000
_cell.angle_alpha   90.00
_cell.angle_beta   90.00
_cell.angle_gamma   90.00
#
_symmetry.space_group_name_H-M   'P 1'
#
loop_
_entity.id
_entity.type
_entity.pdbx_description
1 polymer ?
#
loop_
_entity_poly.entity_id
_entity_poly.type
_entity_poly.pdbx_seq_one_letter_code
_entity_poly.pdbx_strand_id
1 'polypeptide(L)'
;LPTFGQRTDTIEKLGLVYSRLRAPLGDVHPMLWNQGGAAGQAAGQLNAVNIEVVNPKRSALNGLFAAYGGHLQSQEIDWDDTRDDTVVGANLLSVRVRYYYQLRIPFANSLIHSWTMGARFLGDLRGVQFENQRTAAGTSGWHYLESSGANARGGAYVTMAAFADLLHYYVIPLVATYSMRMQSNLYKDRVRLCAVDA
;
A
#
# COMPACT_ATOMS: atom_id res chain seq x y z
N LEU A 1 26.78 2.68 11.31
CA LEU A 1 26.13 3.12 10.05
C LEU A 1 26.44 2.05 9.00
N PRO A 2 25.51 1.14 8.67
CA PRO A 2 25.79 0.12 7.67
C PRO A 2 25.61 0.69 6.26
N THR A 3 26.62 0.43 5.44
CA THR A 3 26.86 0.87 4.07
C THR A 3 25.91 0.19 3.07
N PHE A 4 25.45 0.97 2.10
CA PHE A 4 24.73 0.50 0.92
C PHE A 4 25.70 -0.21 -0.04
N GLY A 5 25.64 -1.53 -0.10
CA GLY A 5 26.40 -2.31 -1.07
C GLY A 5 26.27 -3.80 -0.78
N GLN A 6 25.61 -4.54 -1.67
CA GLN A 6 25.41 -6.00 -1.63
C GLN A 6 24.39 -6.51 -0.60
N ARG A 7 23.10 -6.29 -0.86
CA ARG A 7 22.05 -7.18 -0.37
C ARG A 7 21.30 -7.79 -1.55
N THR A 8 21.83 -8.88 -2.08
CA THR A 8 21.04 -9.90 -2.79
C THR A 8 20.33 -10.76 -1.74
N ASP A 9 19.46 -10.14 -0.94
CA ASP A 9 18.55 -10.89 -0.12
C ASP A 9 17.47 -11.43 -1.07
N THR A 10 17.57 -12.73 -1.38
CA THR A 10 16.53 -13.44 -2.11
C THR A 10 15.20 -13.29 -1.37
N ILE A 11 14.07 -13.35 -2.09
CA ILE A 11 12.72 -13.28 -1.49
C ILE A 11 12.58 -14.27 -0.32
N GLU A 12 13.23 -15.43 -0.42
CA GLU A 12 13.30 -16.45 0.63
C GLU A 12 14.05 -15.97 1.88
N LYS A 13 15.15 -15.23 1.73
CA LYS A 13 15.88 -14.62 2.86
C LYS A 13 15.08 -13.50 3.51
N LEU A 14 14.36 -12.70 2.73
CA LEU A 14 13.42 -11.71 3.28
C LEU A 14 12.26 -12.39 4.02
N GLY A 15 11.73 -13.50 3.48
CA GLY A 15 10.72 -14.33 4.13
C GLY A 15 11.21 -14.96 5.44
N LEU A 16 12.48 -15.38 5.49
CA LEU A 16 13.14 -15.91 6.69
C LEU A 16 13.45 -14.84 7.74
N VAL A 17 13.82 -13.63 7.32
CA VAL A 17 13.98 -12.49 8.24
C VAL A 17 12.61 -12.07 8.80
N TYR A 18 11.58 -12.06 7.96
CA TYR A 18 10.20 -11.80 8.36
C TYR A 18 9.67 -12.86 9.34
N SER A 19 9.98 -14.14 9.11
CA SER A 19 9.57 -15.23 10.00
C SER A 19 10.36 -15.28 11.31
N ARG A 20 11.63 -14.84 11.33
CA ARG A 20 12.42 -14.73 12.57
C ARG A 20 12.04 -13.52 13.42
N LEU A 21 11.64 -12.39 12.81
CA LEU A 21 11.08 -11.24 13.53
C LEU A 21 9.73 -11.56 14.19
N ARG A 22 9.03 -12.60 13.72
CA ARG A 22 7.76 -13.10 14.29
C ARG A 22 7.93 -13.86 15.61
N ALA A 23 9.13 -14.34 15.94
CA ALA A 23 9.29 -15.43 16.91
C ALA A 23 9.53 -15.04 18.39
N PRO A 24 9.70 -13.76 18.81
CA PRO A 24 9.62 -13.46 20.25
C PRO A 24 8.80 -12.21 20.62
N LEU A 25 7.93 -11.71 19.74
CA LEU A 25 7.01 -10.62 20.06
C LEU A 25 5.60 -11.19 20.14
N GLY A 26 5.13 -11.43 21.36
CA GLY A 26 3.86 -12.11 21.68
C GLY A 26 2.72 -11.84 20.70
N ASP A 27 2.02 -12.93 20.37
CA ASP A 27 0.70 -12.99 19.72
C ASP A 27 0.51 -12.09 18.49
N VAL A 28 1.24 -12.37 17.40
CA VAL A 28 0.81 -11.94 16.07
C VAL A 28 -0.24 -12.94 15.58
N HIS A 29 -1.52 -12.61 15.79
CA HIS A 29 -2.64 -13.51 15.47
C HIS A 29 -2.57 -13.95 13.99
N PRO A 30 -2.44 -15.26 13.69
CA PRO A 30 -2.22 -15.75 12.34
C PRO A 30 -3.38 -15.48 11.37
N MET A 31 -4.55 -15.07 11.88
CA MET A 31 -5.74 -14.68 11.08
C MET A 31 -5.66 -13.29 10.46
N LEU A 32 -4.72 -12.42 10.88
CA LEU A 32 -4.67 -11.04 10.37
C LEU A 32 -4.06 -10.95 8.97
N TRP A 33 -3.23 -11.92 8.60
CA TRP A 33 -2.35 -11.84 7.44
C TRP A 33 -2.67 -12.92 6.43
N ASN A 34 -3.08 -12.51 5.22
CA ASN A 34 -3.09 -13.43 4.09
C ASN A 34 -1.63 -13.77 3.73
N GLN A 35 -1.27 -15.05 3.83
CA GLN A 35 0.09 -15.54 3.55
C GLN A 35 0.30 -15.87 2.07
N GLY A 36 -0.73 -15.72 1.21
CA GLY A 36 -0.68 -16.10 -0.20
C GLY A 36 -0.88 -14.92 -1.16
N GLY A 37 0.10 -14.67 -2.01
CA GLY A 37 0.07 -13.71 -3.12
C GLY A 37 -0.80 -14.12 -4.31
N ALA A 38 -2.00 -14.68 -4.06
CA ALA A 38 -2.97 -14.96 -5.11
C ALA A 38 -4.00 -13.82 -5.17
N ALA A 39 -4.28 -13.36 -6.39
CA ALA A 39 -5.27 -12.34 -6.71
C ALA A 39 -6.68 -12.78 -6.26
N GLY A 40 -7.00 -12.46 -5.02
CA GLY A 40 -8.27 -12.78 -4.38
C GLY A 40 -8.15 -12.43 -2.91
N GLN A 41 -8.43 -11.17 -2.55
CA GLN A 41 -8.60 -10.81 -1.15
C GLN A 41 -9.81 -11.59 -0.63
N ALA A 42 -9.58 -12.64 0.17
CA ALA A 42 -10.64 -13.20 0.99
C ALA A 42 -11.15 -12.06 1.89
N ALA A 43 -12.46 -11.79 1.84
CA ALA A 43 -13.08 -10.77 2.66
C ALA A 43 -12.69 -10.99 4.14
N GLY A 44 -12.07 -9.99 4.76
CA GLY A 44 -11.63 -10.06 6.16
C GLY A 44 -10.14 -10.36 6.40
N GLN A 45 -9.29 -10.45 5.36
CA GLN A 45 -7.83 -10.58 5.55
C GLN A 45 -7.06 -9.38 5.01
N LEU A 46 -6.00 -8.97 5.72
CA LEU A 46 -5.04 -7.97 5.22
C LEU A 46 -3.83 -8.69 4.63
N ASN A 47 -3.38 -8.28 3.45
CA ASN A 47 -2.09 -8.76 2.94
C ASN A 47 -0.98 -8.13 3.78
N ALA A 48 -0.03 -8.93 4.28
CA ALA A 48 1.10 -8.42 5.06
C ALA A 48 1.88 -7.33 4.31
N VAL A 49 2.09 -7.56 3.01
CA VAL A 49 2.71 -6.62 2.09
C VAL A 49 1.93 -6.63 0.77
N ASN A 50 1.61 -5.45 0.26
CA ASN A 50 1.08 -5.21 -1.08
C ASN A 50 2.11 -4.38 -1.86
N ILE A 51 2.39 -4.82 -3.09
CA ILE A 51 3.37 -4.20 -3.98
C ILE A 51 2.65 -3.83 -5.27
N GLU A 52 2.64 -2.55 -5.58
CA GLU A 52 1.98 -1.98 -6.75
C GLU A 52 3.02 -1.26 -7.63
N VAL A 53 3.04 -1.53 -8.93
CA VAL A 53 3.85 -0.75 -9.88
C VAL A 53 3.03 0.47 -10.31
N VAL A 54 3.41 1.64 -9.82
CA VAL A 54 2.66 2.89 -10.02
C VAL A 54 3.21 3.75 -11.15
N ASN A 55 4.43 3.46 -11.61
CA ASN A 55 5.01 4.03 -12.82
C ASN A 55 5.88 2.98 -13.54
N PRO A 56 5.73 2.80 -14.86
CA PRO A 56 4.79 3.48 -15.77
C PRO A 56 3.32 3.18 -15.43
N LYS A 57 2.45 4.19 -15.56
CA LYS A 57 1.00 4.05 -15.33
C LYS A 57 0.37 3.17 -16.39
N ARG A 58 -0.60 2.34 -16.01
CA ARG A 58 -1.29 1.44 -16.96
C ARG A 58 -1.95 2.21 -18.11
N SER A 59 -2.61 3.32 -17.79
CA SER A 59 -3.21 4.24 -18.76
C SER A 59 -2.18 4.86 -19.72
N ALA A 60 -0.96 5.13 -19.23
CA ALA A 60 0.12 5.69 -20.03
C ALA A 60 0.78 4.66 -20.98
N LEU A 61 0.49 3.36 -20.84
CA LEU A 61 1.00 2.33 -21.75
C LEU A 61 0.27 2.28 -23.09
N ASN A 62 -0.90 2.90 -23.19
CA ASN A 62 -1.68 2.93 -24.42
C ASN A 62 -0.99 3.81 -25.45
N GLY A 63 -0.64 3.24 -26.61
CA GLY A 63 0.05 3.96 -27.68
C GLY A 63 1.56 4.16 -27.46
N LEU A 64 2.06 4.09 -26.22
CA LEU A 64 3.48 4.29 -25.89
C LEU A 64 4.43 3.39 -26.71
N PHE A 65 4.18 2.09 -26.73
CA PHE A 65 5.00 1.14 -27.50
C PHE A 65 4.89 1.33 -29.02
N ALA A 66 3.75 1.79 -29.51
CA ALA A 66 3.57 2.06 -30.94
C ALA A 66 4.30 3.36 -31.36
N ALA A 67 4.31 4.37 -30.48
CA ALA A 67 4.93 5.66 -30.73
C ALA A 67 6.47 5.59 -30.66
N TYR A 68 7.03 4.93 -29.63
CA TYR A 68 8.47 4.97 -29.35
C TYR A 68 9.20 3.65 -29.65
N GLY A 69 8.47 2.53 -29.72
CA GLY A 69 9.01 1.19 -29.96
C GLY A 69 9.05 0.76 -31.43
N GLY A 70 8.86 1.66 -32.41
CA GLY A 70 8.76 1.29 -33.83
C GLY A 70 9.97 0.52 -34.36
N HIS A 71 11.18 0.89 -33.92
CA HIS A 71 12.43 0.22 -34.25
C HIS A 71 12.61 -1.16 -33.57
N LEU A 72 11.78 -1.46 -32.57
CA LEU A 72 11.77 -2.70 -31.78
C LEU A 72 10.43 -3.44 -31.91
N GLN A 73 9.83 -3.39 -33.11
CA GLN A 73 8.56 -4.07 -33.45
C GLN A 73 7.38 -3.70 -32.54
N SER A 74 7.42 -2.54 -31.88
CA SER A 74 6.41 -2.07 -30.92
C SER A 74 6.17 -3.03 -29.73
N GLN A 75 7.18 -3.82 -29.36
CA GLN A 75 7.14 -4.73 -28.21
C GLN A 75 7.89 -4.19 -27.00
N GLU A 76 8.89 -3.34 -27.23
CA GLU A 76 9.73 -2.76 -26.20
C GLU A 76 10.04 -1.29 -26.49
N ILE A 77 10.52 -0.59 -25.47
CA ILE A 77 10.99 0.80 -25.54
C ILE A 77 12.41 0.81 -25.00
N ASP A 78 13.29 1.52 -25.72
CA ASP A 78 14.68 1.64 -25.30
C ASP A 78 14.78 2.40 -23.97
N TRP A 79 15.61 1.91 -23.08
CA TRP A 79 15.77 2.49 -21.75
C TRP A 79 16.57 3.80 -21.79
N ASP A 80 17.41 3.99 -22.81
CA ASP A 80 18.22 5.19 -23.04
C ASP A 80 17.54 6.23 -23.95
N ASP A 81 16.30 5.97 -24.39
CA ASP A 81 15.53 6.89 -25.21
C ASP A 81 15.18 8.15 -24.40
N THR A 82 15.82 9.24 -24.78
CA THR A 82 15.72 10.57 -24.15
C THR A 82 15.07 11.60 -25.07
N ARG A 83 14.43 11.14 -26.16
CA ARG A 83 13.84 12.03 -27.17
C ARG A 83 12.61 12.80 -26.67
N ASP A 84 11.91 12.26 -25.67
CA ASP A 84 10.66 12.79 -25.13
C ASP A 84 10.56 12.53 -23.63
N ASP A 85 10.10 13.54 -22.87
CA ASP A 85 9.86 13.45 -21.43
C ASP A 85 8.88 12.33 -21.06
N THR A 86 7.96 11.99 -21.97
CA THR A 86 7.01 10.88 -21.81
C THR A 86 7.72 9.54 -21.71
N VAL A 87 8.75 9.31 -22.53
CA VAL A 87 9.55 8.08 -22.52
C VAL A 87 10.49 8.07 -21.32
N VAL A 88 11.12 9.21 -21.03
CA VAL A 88 11.97 9.37 -19.85
C VAL A 88 11.18 9.08 -18.57
N GLY A 89 9.94 9.56 -18.50
CA GLY A 89 9.01 9.30 -17.41
C GLY A 89 8.56 7.84 -17.35
N ALA A 90 8.29 7.20 -18.49
CA ALA A 90 7.92 5.79 -18.54
C ALA A 90 9.07 4.85 -18.13
N ASN A 91 10.31 5.24 -18.39
CA ASN A 91 11.53 4.51 -18.00
C ASN A 91 11.90 4.69 -16.51
N LEU A 92 11.12 5.46 -15.75
CA LEU A 92 11.23 5.52 -14.29
C LEU A 92 10.33 4.46 -13.65
N LEU A 93 10.94 3.43 -13.07
CA LEU A 93 10.21 2.43 -12.31
C LEU A 93 9.87 2.99 -10.92
N SER A 94 8.58 3.19 -10.65
CA SER A 94 8.10 3.53 -9.31
C SER A 94 7.27 2.39 -8.74
N VAL A 95 7.70 1.88 -7.59
CA VAL A 95 7.06 0.79 -6.87
C VAL A 95 6.54 1.31 -5.54
N ARG A 96 5.24 1.13 -5.31
CA ARG A 96 4.58 1.44 -4.05
C ARG A 96 4.48 0.18 -3.22
N VAL A 97 5.15 0.19 -2.07
CA VAL A 97 5.07 -0.88 -1.07
C VAL A 97 4.15 -0.41 0.04
N ARG A 98 3.06 -1.15 0.26
CA ARG A 98 2.16 -0.95 1.38
C ARG A 98 2.26 -2.15 2.30
N TYR A 99 2.59 -1.93 3.55
CA TYR A 99 2.50 -2.95 4.59
C TYR A 99 1.65 -2.41 5.72
N TYR A 100 1.02 -3.30 6.47
CA TYR A 100 0.17 -2.89 7.58
C TYR A 100 0.88 -3.18 8.89
N TYR A 101 0.83 -2.23 9.80
CA TYR A 101 1.48 -2.30 11.09
C TYR A 101 0.45 -2.26 12.20
N GLN A 102 0.50 -3.24 13.11
CA GLN A 102 -0.32 -3.25 14.32
C GLN A 102 0.29 -2.30 15.36
N LEU A 103 -0.48 -1.30 15.78
CA LEU A 103 -0.11 -0.38 16.84
C LEU A 103 -0.15 -1.09 18.20
N ARG A 104 0.97 -1.08 18.93
CA ARG A 104 1.09 -1.58 20.30
C ARG A 104 1.28 -0.48 21.34
N ILE A 105 0.96 0.76 20.98
CA ILE A 105 1.08 1.92 21.88
C ILE A 105 -0.11 1.89 22.85
N PRO A 106 0.10 1.72 24.17
CA PRO A 106 -0.99 1.72 25.12
C PRO A 106 -1.67 3.10 25.14
N PHE A 107 -2.98 3.13 25.35
CA PHE A 107 -3.85 4.32 25.45
C PHE A 107 -4.06 5.16 24.18
N ALA A 108 -3.10 5.20 23.25
CA ALA A 108 -3.18 6.03 22.06
C ALA A 108 -3.48 5.25 20.75
N ASN A 109 -3.46 3.92 20.79
CA ASN A 109 -3.66 3.08 19.61
C ASN A 109 -5.00 3.32 18.89
N SER A 110 -6.12 3.32 19.62
CA SER A 110 -7.47 3.59 19.09
C SER A 110 -7.61 4.98 18.51
N LEU A 111 -7.08 5.96 19.24
CA LEU A 111 -7.05 7.37 18.87
C LEU A 111 -6.26 7.58 17.57
N ILE A 112 -5.01 7.10 17.49
CA ILE A 112 -4.18 7.24 16.27
C ILE A 112 -4.81 6.50 15.08
N HIS A 113 -5.40 5.32 15.33
CA HIS A 113 -6.05 4.54 14.30
C HIS A 113 -7.25 5.27 13.69
N SER A 114 -8.19 5.72 14.52
CA SER A 114 -9.38 6.45 14.07
C SER A 114 -9.02 7.72 13.28
N TRP A 115 -8.00 8.47 13.69
CA TRP A 115 -7.49 9.62 12.94
C TRP A 115 -6.91 9.21 11.59
N THR A 116 -6.15 8.11 11.53
CA THR A 116 -5.60 7.59 10.28
C THR A 116 -6.70 7.19 9.30
N MET A 117 -7.76 6.56 9.82
CA MET A 117 -8.93 6.13 9.06
C MET A 117 -9.72 7.33 8.54
N GLY A 118 -10.06 8.27 9.42
CA GLY A 118 -11.00 9.35 9.18
C GLY A 118 -10.39 10.74 9.01
N ALA A 119 -9.08 10.89 8.77
CA ALA A 119 -8.40 12.20 8.69
C ALA A 119 -9.14 13.26 7.83
N ARG A 120 -9.80 12.83 6.75
CA ARG A 120 -10.57 13.71 5.85
C ARG A 120 -11.89 14.20 6.45
N PHE A 121 -12.44 13.46 7.41
CA PHE A 121 -13.70 13.73 8.11
C PHE A 121 -13.48 14.41 9.47
N LEU A 122 -12.22 14.73 9.82
CA LEU A 122 -11.91 15.40 11.08
C LEU A 122 -12.56 16.80 11.17
N GLY A 123 -12.79 17.43 10.01
CA GLY A 123 -13.53 18.70 9.92
C GLY A 123 -14.97 18.60 10.42
N ASP A 124 -15.60 17.44 10.28
CA ASP A 124 -16.99 17.20 10.67
C ASP A 124 -17.14 17.07 12.19
N LEU A 125 -16.03 16.85 12.89
CA LEU A 125 -15.96 16.73 14.35
C LEU A 125 -15.49 18.00 15.04
N ARG A 126 -15.39 19.13 14.32
CA ARG A 126 -15.03 20.41 14.92
C ARG A 126 -16.05 20.80 16.00
N GLY A 127 -15.56 21.02 17.21
CA GLY A 127 -16.38 21.37 18.38
C GLY A 127 -16.94 20.17 19.15
N VAL A 128 -16.70 18.94 18.71
CA VAL A 128 -17.05 17.71 19.43
C VAL A 128 -15.83 17.23 20.21
N GLN A 129 -15.94 17.13 21.54
CA GLN A 129 -14.90 16.54 22.38
C GLN A 129 -14.93 15.01 22.28
N PHE A 130 -13.85 14.41 21.78
CA PHE A 130 -13.74 12.97 21.46
C PHE A 130 -14.06 12.01 22.61
N GLU A 131 -13.84 12.43 23.85
CA GLU A 131 -14.00 11.57 25.04
C GLU A 131 -15.42 11.58 25.61
N ASN A 132 -16.12 12.71 25.52
CA ASN A 132 -17.35 12.95 26.29
C ASN A 132 -18.57 13.26 25.41
N GLN A 133 -18.37 13.59 24.13
CA GLN A 133 -19.45 14.04 23.26
C GLN A 133 -19.65 13.07 22.09
N ARG A 134 -20.92 12.71 21.89
CA ARG A 134 -21.36 11.94 20.74
C ARG A 134 -21.53 12.88 19.55
N THR A 135 -21.25 12.39 18.36
CA THR A 135 -21.54 13.10 17.11
C THR A 135 -23.04 13.36 16.97
N ALA A 136 -23.46 14.20 16.01
CA ALA A 136 -24.87 14.40 15.70
C ALA A 136 -25.62 13.09 15.36
N ALA A 137 -24.89 12.04 14.95
CA ALA A 137 -25.40 10.69 14.70
C ALA A 137 -25.42 9.78 15.95
N GLY A 138 -25.09 10.30 17.14
CA GLY A 138 -25.13 9.54 18.41
C GLY A 138 -23.97 8.56 18.63
N THR A 139 -22.98 8.54 17.75
CA THR A 139 -21.79 7.68 17.82
C THR A 139 -20.62 8.40 18.48
N SER A 140 -19.65 7.66 19.04
CA SER A 140 -18.39 8.28 19.49
C SER A 140 -17.64 8.86 18.28
N GLY A 141 -16.87 9.93 18.48
CA GLY A 141 -16.03 10.50 17.42
C GLY A 141 -15.11 9.46 16.78
N TRP A 142 -14.62 8.51 17.59
CA TRP A 142 -13.82 7.36 17.15
C TRP A 142 -14.54 6.48 16.12
N HIS A 143 -15.73 5.97 16.47
CA HIS A 143 -16.52 5.12 15.58
C HIS A 143 -16.96 5.85 14.31
N TYR A 144 -17.26 7.15 14.42
CA TYR A 144 -17.61 7.95 13.27
C TYR A 144 -16.46 8.04 12.26
N LEU A 145 -15.23 8.31 12.72
CA LEU A 145 -14.06 8.39 11.85
C LEU A 145 -13.71 7.04 11.21
N GLU A 146 -13.81 5.96 11.97
CA GLU A 146 -13.52 4.61 11.47
C GLU A 146 -14.53 4.15 10.43
N SER A 147 -15.83 4.32 10.70
CA SER A 147 -16.90 3.96 9.76
C SER A 147 -16.87 4.83 8.50
N SER A 148 -16.70 6.15 8.65
CA SER A 148 -16.60 7.07 7.51
C SER A 148 -15.35 6.79 6.66
N GLY A 149 -14.21 6.52 7.31
CA GLY A 149 -12.97 6.14 6.65
C GLY A 149 -13.08 4.81 5.89
N ALA A 150 -13.68 3.80 6.52
CA ALA A 150 -13.93 2.49 5.90
C ALA A 150 -14.86 2.61 4.68
N ASN A 151 -15.97 3.33 4.82
CA ASN A 151 -16.95 3.50 3.74
C ASN A 151 -16.37 4.30 2.56
N ALA A 152 -15.57 5.33 2.83
CA ALA A 152 -15.03 6.18 1.78
C ALA A 152 -13.86 5.55 1.00
N ARG A 153 -13.04 4.71 1.65
CA ARG A 153 -11.85 4.11 1.02
C ARG A 153 -12.05 2.65 0.58
N GLY A 154 -12.99 1.93 1.20
CA GLY A 154 -13.27 0.54 0.87
C GLY A 154 -12.09 -0.41 1.10
N GLY A 155 -12.24 -1.65 0.60
CA GLY A 155 -11.18 -2.67 0.58
C GLY A 155 -10.56 -2.91 1.95
N ALA A 156 -9.23 -2.76 2.02
CA ALA A 156 -8.47 -2.99 3.25
C ALA A 156 -8.91 -2.12 4.45
N TYR A 157 -9.45 -0.92 4.20
CA TYR A 157 -9.93 -0.04 5.28
C TYR A 157 -11.18 -0.61 5.96
N VAL A 158 -12.02 -1.35 5.24
CA VAL A 158 -13.17 -2.06 5.85
C VAL A 158 -12.67 -3.15 6.79
N THR A 159 -11.67 -3.92 6.38
CA THR A 159 -11.05 -4.96 7.21
C THR A 159 -10.36 -4.36 8.44
N MET A 160 -9.65 -3.24 8.29
CA MET A 160 -9.01 -2.55 9.42
C MET A 160 -10.03 -2.04 10.44
N ALA A 161 -11.14 -1.47 10.00
CA ALA A 161 -12.23 -1.05 10.89
C ALA A 161 -12.83 -2.25 11.63
N ALA A 162 -13.05 -3.37 10.93
CA ALA A 162 -13.55 -4.60 11.55
C ALA A 162 -12.57 -5.17 12.61
N PHE A 163 -11.25 -5.08 12.37
CA PHE A 163 -10.24 -5.49 13.35
C PHE A 163 -10.21 -4.60 14.59
N ALA A 164 -10.39 -3.29 14.43
CA ALA A 164 -10.48 -2.37 15.56
C ALA A 164 -11.73 -2.62 16.41
N ASP A 165 -12.88 -2.85 15.76
CA ASP A 165 -14.18 -3.04 16.43
C ASP A 165 -14.29 -4.41 17.11
N LEU A 166 -13.96 -5.50 16.39
CA LEU A 166 -14.18 -6.87 16.88
C LEU A 166 -13.04 -7.42 17.73
N LEU A 167 -11.80 -7.02 17.44
CA LEU A 167 -10.59 -7.61 18.05
C LEU A 167 -9.75 -6.60 18.84
N HIS A 168 -10.14 -5.33 18.85
CA HIS A 168 -9.34 -4.24 19.41
C HIS A 168 -7.91 -4.19 18.87
N TYR A 169 -7.75 -4.58 17.60
CA TYR A 169 -6.50 -4.53 16.88
C TYR A 169 -6.46 -3.32 15.96
N TYR A 170 -5.64 -2.36 16.35
CA TYR A 170 -5.48 -1.10 15.65
C TYR A 170 -4.34 -1.21 14.65
N VAL A 171 -4.68 -1.18 13.37
CA VAL A 171 -3.72 -1.43 12.28
C VAL A 171 -3.63 -0.20 11.40
N ILE A 172 -2.42 0.27 11.10
CA ILE A 172 -2.21 1.41 10.18
C ILE A 172 -1.49 0.98 8.90
N PRO A 173 -1.85 1.55 7.74
CA PRO A 173 -1.15 1.28 6.49
C PRO A 173 0.08 2.19 6.42
N LEU A 174 1.26 1.58 6.29
CA LEU A 174 2.49 2.28 6.01
C LEU A 174 2.80 2.13 4.52
N VAL A 175 2.96 3.28 3.85
CA VAL A 175 3.16 3.35 2.41
C VAL A 175 4.51 3.99 2.13
N ALA A 176 5.35 3.28 1.40
CA ALA A 176 6.61 3.80 0.87
C ALA A 176 6.59 3.70 -0.65
N THR A 177 7.05 4.76 -1.33
CA THR A 177 7.22 4.75 -2.78
C THR A 177 8.70 4.83 -3.09
N TYR A 178 9.21 3.82 -3.79
CA TYR A 178 10.58 3.77 -4.25
C TYR A 178 10.60 4.02 -5.75
N SER A 179 11.52 4.86 -6.22
CA SER A 179 11.67 5.15 -7.64
C SER A 179 13.12 4.93 -8.06
N MET A 180 13.30 4.32 -9.22
CA MET A 180 14.60 4.03 -9.81
C MET A 180 14.53 4.14 -11.34
N ARG A 181 15.62 4.59 -11.97
CA ARG A 181 15.74 4.50 -13.43
C ARG A 181 15.94 3.05 -13.83
N MET A 182 15.19 2.59 -14.83
CA MET A 182 15.37 1.26 -15.38
C MET A 182 16.74 1.15 -16.06
N GLN A 183 17.36 -0.02 -15.94
CA GLN A 183 18.64 -0.37 -16.59
C GLN A 183 18.44 -1.39 -17.72
N SER A 184 17.19 -1.55 -18.16
CA SER A 184 16.78 -2.49 -19.20
C SER A 184 15.53 -1.97 -19.90
N ASN A 185 15.32 -2.42 -21.13
CA ASN A 185 14.15 -2.07 -21.93
C ASN A 185 12.84 -2.38 -21.19
N LEU A 186 11.87 -1.49 -21.40
CA LEU A 186 10.51 -1.71 -20.93
C LEU A 186 9.78 -2.64 -21.90
N TYR A 187 9.31 -3.79 -21.43
CA TYR A 187 8.58 -4.76 -22.25
C TYR A 187 7.06 -4.66 -22.07
N LYS A 188 6.33 -4.63 -23.20
CA LYS A 188 4.87 -4.47 -23.26
C LYS A 188 4.09 -5.56 -22.54
N ASP A 189 4.50 -6.81 -22.71
CA ASP A 189 3.87 -7.98 -22.09
C ASP A 189 4.10 -8.03 -20.58
N ARG A 190 5.29 -7.61 -20.11
CA ARG A 190 5.64 -7.61 -18.68
C ARG A 190 4.95 -6.50 -17.92
N VAL A 191 4.98 -5.27 -18.43
CA VAL A 191 4.50 -4.12 -17.67
C VAL A 191 2.97 -4.06 -17.58
N ARG A 192 2.25 -4.55 -18.59
CA ARG A 192 0.78 -4.62 -18.57
C ARG A 192 0.23 -5.48 -17.44
N LEU A 193 0.98 -6.48 -17.00
CA LEU A 193 0.56 -7.41 -15.95
C LEU A 193 0.59 -6.76 -14.55
N CYS A 194 1.53 -5.83 -14.31
CA CYS A 194 1.79 -5.30 -12.97
C CYS A 194 1.51 -3.81 -12.79
N ALA A 195 1.46 -3.02 -13.87
CA ALA A 195 1.18 -1.59 -13.80
C ALA A 195 -0.25 -1.31 -13.35
N VAL A 196 -0.42 -0.30 -12.49
CA VAL A 196 -1.71 0.20 -12.00
C VAL A 196 -1.86 1.70 -12.24
N ASP A 197 -3.10 2.18 -12.34
CA ASP A 197 -3.45 3.60 -12.36
C ASP A 197 -3.78 4.01 -10.93
N ALA A 198 -2.76 4.44 -10.19
CA ALA A 198 -2.81 4.61 -8.74
C ALA A 198 -2.86 6.07 -8.27
#